data_AF-A0A1M3GUR9-F1
#
_entry.id   AF-A0A1M3GUR9-F1
#
_cell.length_a   1.000
_cell.length_b   1.000
_cell.length_c   1.000
_cell.angle_alpha   90.00
_cell.angle_beta   90.00
_cell.angle_gamma   90.00
#
_symmetry.space_group_name_H-M   'P 1'
#
loop_
_entity.id
_entity.type
_entity.pdbx_description
1 polymer ?
#
loop_
_entity_poly.entity_id
_entity_poly.type
_entity_poly.pdbx_seq_one_letter_code
_entity_poly.pdbx_strand_id
1 'polypeptide(L)'
;MSEEEQRLPGARLIAWLLQRANDNALGMPGLADALGVTYGYIHQLRSGNRKTAHISDEFSSACARFLGVPRIAVLLAAGSVNPEDFYLDPAHVASRVDEALAHIAKDPRWAPLMPADIHTSSYETRRLIVLLYEEATSSTLLPAAADVDALIAQIHAKPQPADNKKHN
;
A
#
# COMPACT_ATOMS: atom_id res chain seq x y z
N MET A 1 2.25 20.61 -6.63
CA MET A 1 2.71 20.33 -5.26
C MET A 1 4.21 20.59 -5.20
N SER A 2 4.72 21.21 -4.13
CA SER A 2 6.16 21.39 -3.92
C SER A 2 6.85 20.05 -3.62
N GLU A 3 8.18 19.98 -3.73
CA GLU A 3 8.95 18.77 -3.37
C GLU A 3 8.77 18.41 -1.88
N GLU A 4 8.65 19.40 -1.01
CA GLU A 4 8.43 19.19 0.42
C GLU A 4 7.05 18.57 0.70
N GLU A 5 6.01 19.03 -0.01
CA GLU A 5 4.66 18.45 0.07
C GLU A 5 4.62 16.99 -0.43
N GLN A 6 5.48 16.63 -1.40
CA GLN A 6 5.53 15.27 -1.96
C GLN A 6 6.17 14.25 -1.01
N ARG A 7 6.97 14.70 -0.04
CA ARG A 7 7.61 13.84 0.96
C ARG A 7 6.70 13.52 2.16
N LEU A 8 5.56 14.18 2.28
CA LEU A 8 4.64 13.97 3.40
C LEU A 8 3.90 12.62 3.27
N PRO A 9 3.66 11.91 4.39
CA PRO A 9 2.80 10.73 4.40
C PRO A 9 1.41 11.05 3.79
N GLY A 10 0.98 10.23 2.83
CA GLY A 10 -0.27 10.42 2.10
C GLY A 10 -0.27 11.53 1.05
N ALA A 11 0.89 12.10 0.72
CA ALA A 11 1.05 12.99 -0.43
C ALA A 11 0.61 12.32 -1.75
N ARG A 12 0.75 10.99 -1.86
CA ARG A 12 0.28 10.20 -3.00
C ARG A 12 -1.23 10.32 -3.20
N LEU A 13 -2.03 10.16 -2.14
CA LEU A 13 -3.47 10.34 -2.22
C LEU A 13 -3.84 11.76 -2.67
N ILE A 14 -3.20 12.79 -2.07
CA ILE A 14 -3.46 14.19 -2.44
C ILE A 14 -3.08 14.43 -3.91
N ALA A 15 -1.95 13.92 -4.37
CA ALA A 15 -1.53 14.05 -5.76
C ALA A 15 -2.56 13.42 -6.72
N TRP A 16 -3.06 12.22 -6.43
CA TRP A 16 -4.09 11.57 -7.24
C TRP A 16 -5.39 12.37 -7.30
N LEU A 17 -5.84 12.90 -6.16
CA LEU A 17 -7.06 13.72 -6.09
C LEU A 17 -6.91 15.01 -6.92
N LEU A 18 -5.75 15.68 -6.82
CA LEU A 18 -5.47 16.90 -7.58
C LEU A 18 -5.35 16.62 -9.08
N GLN A 19 -4.71 15.53 -9.46
CA GLN A 19 -4.61 15.12 -10.86
C GLN A 19 -6.00 14.83 -11.44
N ARG A 20 -6.81 14.03 -10.75
CA ARG A 20 -8.18 13.70 -11.19
C ARG A 20 -9.09 14.94 -11.22
N ALA A 21 -8.94 15.86 -10.28
CA ALA A 21 -9.65 17.13 -10.31
C ALA A 21 -9.29 17.95 -11.54
N ASN A 22 -7.99 18.04 -11.86
CA ASN A 22 -7.51 18.73 -13.04
C ASN A 22 -8.03 18.08 -14.34
N ASP A 23 -8.02 16.76 -14.43
CA ASP A 23 -8.57 16.01 -15.57
C ASP A 23 -10.08 16.28 -15.77
N ASN A 24 -10.80 16.52 -14.67
CA ASN A 24 -12.21 16.87 -14.66
C ASN A 24 -12.48 18.38 -14.74
N ALA A 25 -11.45 19.22 -14.94
CA ALA A 25 -11.52 20.68 -14.90
C ALA A 25 -12.15 21.26 -13.61
N LEU A 26 -12.01 20.56 -12.49
CA LEU A 26 -12.50 20.98 -11.18
C LEU A 26 -11.45 21.81 -10.45
N GLY A 27 -11.85 23.00 -10.02
CA GLY A 27 -11.10 23.77 -9.02
C GLY A 27 -11.20 23.14 -7.63
N MET A 28 -10.39 23.64 -6.69
CA MET A 28 -10.37 23.11 -5.31
C MET A 28 -11.74 23.11 -4.60
N PRO A 29 -12.62 24.13 -4.78
CA PRO A 29 -13.97 24.08 -4.23
C PRO A 29 -14.80 22.93 -4.78
N GLY A 30 -14.69 22.65 -6.09
CA GLY A 30 -15.39 21.54 -6.73
C GLY A 30 -14.87 20.18 -6.29
N LEU A 31 -13.56 20.06 -6.05
CA LEU A 31 -12.98 18.86 -5.44
C LEU A 31 -13.51 18.66 -4.00
N ALA A 32 -13.58 19.71 -3.20
CA ALA A 32 -14.09 19.64 -1.83
C ALA A 32 -15.56 19.18 -1.80
N ASP A 33 -16.38 19.75 -2.68
CA ASP A 33 -17.79 19.37 -2.84
C ASP A 33 -17.92 17.90 -3.29
N ALA A 34 -17.17 17.48 -4.31
CA ALA A 34 -17.17 16.10 -4.81
C ALA A 34 -16.75 15.06 -3.74
N LEU A 35 -15.89 15.46 -2.80
CA LEU A 35 -15.44 14.61 -1.69
C LEU A 35 -16.29 14.74 -0.43
N GLY A 36 -17.29 15.64 -0.41
CA GLY A 36 -18.16 15.87 0.74
C GLY A 36 -17.43 16.47 1.95
N VAL A 37 -16.38 17.27 1.71
CA VAL A 37 -15.56 17.89 2.77
C VAL A 37 -15.40 19.39 2.52
N THR A 38 -14.84 20.10 3.51
CA THR A 38 -14.52 21.51 3.34
C THR A 38 -13.19 21.69 2.61
N TYR A 39 -13.03 22.83 1.91
CA TYR A 39 -11.73 23.24 1.35
C TYR A 39 -10.62 23.22 2.42
N GLY A 40 -10.93 23.71 3.62
CA GLY A 40 -10.00 23.74 4.75
C GLY A 40 -9.50 22.35 5.17
N TYR A 41 -10.35 21.32 5.08
CA TYR A 41 -9.97 19.94 5.34
C TYR A 41 -8.93 19.44 4.35
N ILE A 42 -9.13 19.68 3.04
CA ILE A 42 -8.17 19.29 1.99
C ILE A 42 -6.85 20.04 2.17
N HIS A 43 -6.91 21.33 2.49
CA HIS A 43 -5.70 22.12 2.77
C HIS A 43 -4.92 21.55 3.96
N GLN A 44 -5.59 21.18 5.06
CA GLN A 44 -4.94 20.58 6.23
C GLN A 44 -4.29 19.22 5.94
N LEU A 45 -4.90 18.41 5.07
CA LEU A 45 -4.29 17.15 4.61
C LEU A 45 -3.05 17.43 3.76
N ARG A 46 -3.15 18.37 2.81
CA ARG A 46 -2.05 18.74 1.92
C ARG A 46 -0.86 19.33 2.66
N SER A 47 -1.10 20.14 3.69
CA SER A 47 -0.06 20.77 4.49
C SER A 47 0.49 19.87 5.61
N GLY A 48 -0.01 18.63 5.74
CA GLY A 48 0.41 17.69 6.79
C GLY A 48 -0.12 18.00 8.20
N ASN A 49 -0.91 19.06 8.38
CA ASN A 49 -1.53 19.42 9.65
C ASN A 49 -2.52 18.36 10.13
N ARG A 50 -3.09 17.60 9.17
CA ARG A 50 -3.91 16.43 9.45
C ARG A 50 -3.27 15.20 8.83
N LYS A 51 -3.14 14.14 9.62
CA LYS A 51 -2.58 12.87 9.17
C LYS A 51 -3.55 12.17 8.23
N THR A 52 -3.14 12.03 6.97
CA THR A 52 -3.80 11.24 5.92
C THR A 52 -4.04 9.79 6.31
N ALA A 53 -3.16 9.19 7.13
CA ALA A 53 -3.34 7.84 7.65
C ALA A 53 -4.60 7.67 8.54
N HIS A 54 -5.18 8.76 9.04
CA HIS A 54 -6.38 8.76 9.89
C HIS A 54 -7.62 9.30 9.18
N ILE A 55 -7.69 9.17 7.85
CA ILE A 55 -8.91 9.51 7.11
C ILE A 55 -10.10 8.65 7.54
N SER A 56 -11.31 9.21 7.51
CA SER A 56 -12.52 8.47 7.89
C SER A 56 -12.93 7.47 6.81
N ASP A 57 -13.80 6.53 7.19
CA ASP A 57 -14.37 5.56 6.26
C ASP A 57 -15.13 6.24 5.12
N GLU A 58 -15.96 7.23 5.47
CA GLU A 58 -16.76 8.01 4.53
C GLU A 58 -15.87 8.78 3.54
N PHE A 59 -14.81 9.43 4.04
CA PHE A 59 -13.88 10.16 3.18
C PHE A 59 -13.11 9.22 2.25
N SER A 60 -12.59 8.11 2.77
CA SER A 60 -11.88 7.13 1.95
C SER A 60 -12.78 6.52 0.86
N SER A 61 -14.06 6.28 1.16
CA SER A 61 -15.07 5.81 0.21
C SER A 61 -15.46 6.88 -0.83
N ALA A 62 -15.51 8.16 -0.45
CA ALA A 62 -15.72 9.27 -1.38
C ALA A 62 -14.55 9.41 -2.36
N CYS A 63 -13.31 9.38 -1.85
CA CYS A 63 -12.09 9.37 -2.67
C CYS A 63 -12.08 8.21 -3.66
N ALA A 64 -12.44 7.00 -3.23
CA ALA A 64 -12.47 5.81 -4.09
C ALA A 64 -13.43 6.00 -5.27
N ARG A 65 -14.65 6.49 -5.00
CA ARG A 65 -15.64 6.79 -6.04
C ARG A 65 -15.17 7.89 -7.00
N PHE A 66 -14.59 8.97 -6.46
CA PHE A 66 -14.09 10.09 -7.26
C PHE A 66 -12.94 9.67 -8.20
N LEU A 67 -12.02 8.85 -7.69
CA LEU A 67 -10.86 8.35 -8.43
C LEU A 67 -11.20 7.18 -9.37
N GLY A 68 -12.31 6.47 -9.11
CA GLY A 68 -12.67 5.26 -9.87
C GLY A 68 -11.79 4.05 -9.54
N VAL A 69 -11.30 3.95 -8.29
CA VAL A 69 -10.42 2.87 -7.83
C VAL A 69 -11.01 2.15 -6.63
N PRO A 70 -10.63 0.88 -6.35
CA PRO A 70 -11.00 0.20 -5.12
C PRO A 70 -10.56 0.99 -3.89
N ARG A 71 -11.38 0.99 -2.83
CA ARG A 71 -11.09 1.72 -1.59
C ARG A 71 -9.75 1.35 -0.95
N ILE A 72 -9.33 0.09 -1.05
CA ILE A 72 -8.04 -0.35 -0.53
C ILE A 72 -6.86 0.40 -1.16
N ALA A 73 -6.96 0.80 -2.44
CA ALA A 73 -5.94 1.62 -3.10
C ALA A 73 -5.88 3.03 -2.50
N VAL A 74 -7.01 3.60 -2.08
CA VAL A 74 -7.05 4.89 -1.34
C VAL A 74 -6.40 4.76 0.02
N LEU A 75 -6.69 3.69 0.77
CA LEU A 75 -6.10 3.46 2.09
C LEU A 75 -4.58 3.26 2.01
N LEU A 76 -4.11 2.54 0.98
CA LEU A 76 -2.68 2.39 0.67
C LEU A 76 -2.04 3.75 0.32
N ALA A 77 -2.67 4.52 -0.57
CA ALA A 77 -2.16 5.84 -0.97
C ALA A 77 -2.17 6.85 0.18
N ALA A 78 -3.08 6.70 1.15
CA ALA A 78 -3.17 7.50 2.37
C ALA A 78 -2.16 7.09 3.45
N GLY A 79 -1.56 5.90 3.33
CA GLY A 79 -0.74 5.29 4.38
C GLY A 79 -1.54 4.80 5.59
N SER A 80 -2.85 4.61 5.43
CA SER A 80 -3.72 3.96 6.45
C SER A 80 -3.54 2.45 6.47
N VAL A 81 -3.18 1.87 5.33
CA VAL A 81 -2.81 0.47 5.16
C VAL A 81 -1.45 0.45 4.48
N ASN A 82 -0.56 -0.43 4.92
CA ASN A 82 0.74 -0.64 4.31
C ASN A 82 0.74 -1.96 3.52
N PRO A 83 1.60 -2.09 2.50
CA PRO A 83 1.73 -3.36 1.77
C PRO A 83 2.07 -4.55 2.67
N GLU A 84 2.74 -4.31 3.81
CA GLU A 84 3.10 -5.33 4.79
C GLU A 84 1.87 -5.90 5.51
N ASP A 85 0.77 -5.14 5.62
CA ASP A 85 -0.47 -5.59 6.27
C ASP A 85 -1.15 -6.74 5.50
N PHE A 86 -0.74 -6.96 4.26
CA PHE A 86 -1.20 -8.09 3.46
C PHE A 86 -0.44 -9.39 3.77
N TYR A 87 0.55 -9.36 4.65
CA TYR A 87 1.36 -10.54 4.99
C TYR A 87 1.14 -10.93 6.44
N LEU A 88 1.04 -12.24 6.69
CA LEU A 88 0.83 -12.77 8.05
C LEU A 88 2.04 -12.48 8.97
N ASP A 89 3.24 -12.47 8.39
CA ASP A 89 4.48 -12.17 9.11
C ASP A 89 5.35 -11.19 8.31
N PRO A 90 5.31 -9.89 8.66
CA PRO A 90 6.10 -8.86 7.99
C PRO A 90 7.62 -9.07 8.06
N ALA A 91 8.13 -9.71 9.11
CA ALA A 91 9.57 -9.92 9.27
C ALA A 91 10.12 -10.90 8.21
N HIS A 92 9.31 -11.87 7.81
CA HIS A 92 9.63 -12.78 6.72
C HIS A 92 9.56 -12.11 5.34
N VAL A 93 8.80 -11.02 5.16
CA VAL A 93 8.70 -10.33 3.87
C VAL A 93 10.01 -9.60 3.54
N ALA A 94 10.60 -8.94 4.53
CA ALA A 94 11.83 -8.18 4.32
C ALA A 94 13.00 -9.05 3.84
N SER A 95 13.20 -10.22 4.45
CA SER A 95 14.24 -11.17 4.00
C SER A 95 13.95 -11.74 2.60
N ARG A 96 12.67 -11.95 2.27
CA ARG A 96 12.24 -12.42 0.94
C ARG A 96 12.50 -11.42 -0.17
N VAL A 97 12.39 -10.11 0.11
CA VAL A 97 12.76 -9.08 -0.86
C VAL A 97 14.25 -9.18 -1.23
N ASP A 98 15.12 -9.43 -0.25
CA ASP A 98 16.55 -9.59 -0.52
C ASP A 98 16.87 -10.88 -1.29
N GLU A 99 16.20 -12.00 -0.95
CA GLU A 99 16.29 -13.24 -1.73
C GLU A 99 15.82 -13.05 -3.17
N ALA A 100 14.72 -12.33 -3.38
CA ALA A 100 14.18 -12.01 -4.69
C ALA A 100 15.12 -11.13 -5.51
N LEU A 101 15.75 -10.10 -4.91
CA LEU A 101 16.76 -9.30 -5.59
C LEU A 101 17.98 -10.14 -6.00
N ALA A 102 18.42 -11.06 -5.15
CA ALA A 102 19.51 -11.98 -5.48
C ALA A 102 19.13 -12.96 -6.61
N HIS A 103 17.84 -13.28 -6.75
CA HIS A 103 17.32 -14.04 -7.89
C HIS A 103 17.38 -13.20 -9.18
N ILE A 104 16.88 -11.96 -9.16
CA ILE A 104 16.89 -11.05 -10.31
C ILE A 104 18.32 -10.77 -10.79
N ALA A 105 19.27 -10.63 -9.86
CA ALA A 105 20.69 -10.40 -10.19
C ALA A 105 21.36 -11.58 -10.93
N LYS A 106 20.72 -12.75 -11.00
CA LYS A 106 21.18 -13.90 -11.78
C LYS A 106 20.51 -14.01 -13.15
N ASP A 107 19.49 -13.20 -13.41
CA ASP A 107 18.80 -13.18 -14.69
C ASP A 107 19.65 -12.44 -15.74
N PRO A 108 20.10 -13.10 -16.83
CA PRO A 108 20.98 -12.48 -17.82
C PRO A 108 20.40 -11.24 -18.50
N ARG A 109 19.08 -11.12 -18.57
CA ARG A 109 18.40 -9.99 -19.21
C ARG A 109 18.30 -8.79 -18.26
N TRP A 110 18.08 -9.04 -16.97
CA TRP A 110 17.79 -7.98 -16.00
C TRP A 110 19.00 -7.57 -15.16
N ALA A 111 19.93 -8.49 -14.89
CA ALA A 111 21.12 -8.22 -14.09
C ALA A 111 21.95 -7.03 -14.60
N PRO A 112 22.19 -6.82 -15.92
CA PRO A 112 22.93 -5.66 -16.41
C PRO A 112 22.21 -4.31 -16.19
N LEU A 113 20.90 -4.33 -15.93
CA LEU A 113 20.08 -3.13 -15.71
C LEU A 113 19.91 -2.81 -14.22
N MET A 114 20.35 -3.69 -13.32
CA MET A 114 20.20 -3.48 -11.89
C MET A 114 21.16 -2.39 -11.40
N PRO A 115 20.67 -1.38 -10.66
CA PRO A 115 21.54 -0.39 -10.03
C PRO A 115 22.51 -1.03 -9.04
N ALA A 116 23.77 -0.56 -9.03
CA ALA A 116 24.80 -1.11 -8.15
C ALA A 116 24.49 -0.91 -6.65
N ASP A 117 23.75 0.14 -6.32
CA ASP A 117 23.35 0.55 -4.97
C ASP A 117 21.99 -0.02 -4.54
N ILE A 118 21.39 -0.90 -5.34
CA ILE A 118 20.04 -1.45 -5.10
C ILE A 118 19.90 -2.07 -3.70
N HIS A 119 20.91 -2.81 -3.23
CA HIS A 119 20.89 -3.45 -1.91
C HIS A 119 20.94 -2.46 -0.75
N THR A 120 21.47 -1.25 -0.98
CA THR A 120 21.51 -0.16 0.01
C THR A 120 20.36 0.82 -0.11
N SER A 121 19.52 0.67 -1.14
CA SER A 121 18.33 1.50 -1.33
C SER A 121 17.24 1.19 -0.29
N SER A 122 16.25 2.07 -0.22
CA SER A 122 15.14 1.91 0.73
C SER A 122 14.41 0.59 0.51
N TYR A 123 13.84 0.03 1.58
CA TYR A 123 13.08 -1.22 1.48
C TYR A 123 11.93 -1.13 0.47
N GLU A 124 11.23 0.01 0.42
CA GLU A 124 10.15 0.27 -0.52
C GLU A 124 10.64 0.26 -1.97
N THR A 125 11.84 0.79 -2.22
CA THR A 125 12.47 0.81 -3.55
C THR A 125 12.82 -0.61 -3.99
N ARG A 126 13.48 -1.36 -3.10
CA ARG A 126 13.80 -2.77 -3.33
C ARG A 126 12.55 -3.60 -3.62
N ARG A 127 11.51 -3.45 -2.80
CA ARG A 127 10.24 -4.15 -2.97
C ARG A 127 9.54 -3.78 -4.28
N LEU A 128 9.50 -2.49 -4.65
CA LEU A 128 8.93 -2.04 -5.92
C LEU A 128 9.61 -2.73 -7.11
N ILE A 129 10.94 -2.84 -7.09
CA ILE A 129 11.70 -3.48 -8.17
C ILE A 129 11.35 -4.96 -8.29
N VAL A 130 11.21 -5.68 -7.17
CA VAL A 130 10.78 -7.08 -7.18
C VAL A 130 9.39 -7.23 -7.81
N LEU A 131 8.43 -6.37 -7.43
CA LEU A 131 7.08 -6.41 -7.99
C LEU A 131 7.05 -6.12 -9.50
N LEU A 132 7.85 -5.16 -9.96
CA LEU A 132 7.96 -4.85 -11.39
C LEU A 132 8.57 -6.02 -12.18
N TYR A 133 9.53 -6.73 -11.59
CA TYR A 133 10.10 -7.93 -12.20
C TYR A 133 9.08 -9.07 -12.26
N GLU A 134 8.35 -9.34 -11.18
CA GLU A 134 7.28 -10.34 -11.13
C GLU A 134 6.23 -10.07 -12.21
N GLU A 135 5.75 -8.82 -12.34
CA GLU A 135 4.79 -8.43 -13.37
C GLU A 135 5.37 -8.61 -14.79
N ALA A 136 6.60 -8.16 -15.03
CA ALA A 136 7.22 -8.23 -16.35
C ALA A 136 7.60 -9.65 -16.80
N THR A 137 7.75 -10.58 -15.87
CA THR A 137 8.14 -11.98 -16.12
C THR A 137 7.03 -12.98 -15.85
N SER A 138 5.89 -12.53 -15.32
CA SER A 138 4.82 -13.37 -14.79
C SER A 138 5.32 -14.41 -13.78
N SER A 139 6.34 -14.06 -13.00
CA SER A 139 6.91 -14.91 -11.95
C SER A 139 6.36 -14.53 -10.58
N THR A 140 6.55 -15.39 -9.59
CA THR A 140 6.16 -15.12 -8.20
C THR A 140 7.36 -15.43 -7.30
N LEU A 141 8.00 -14.38 -6.82
CA LEU A 141 9.15 -14.37 -5.92
C LEU A 141 8.76 -13.97 -4.49
N LEU A 142 7.76 -13.11 -4.33
CA LEU A 142 7.18 -12.79 -3.02
C LEU A 142 5.97 -13.69 -2.77
N PRO A 143 5.80 -14.23 -1.54
CA PRO A 143 4.60 -14.99 -1.22
C PRO A 143 3.35 -14.13 -1.49
N ALA A 144 2.29 -14.74 -1.99
CA ALA A 144 1.04 -14.03 -2.22
C ALA A 144 0.58 -13.36 -0.91
N ALA A 145 0.09 -12.12 -1.04
CA ALA A 145 -0.73 -11.47 -0.02
C ALA A 145 -1.74 -12.49 0.52
N ALA A 146 -1.88 -12.53 1.84
CA ALA A 146 -2.64 -13.55 2.52
C ALA A 146 -4.01 -13.75 1.86
N ASP A 147 -4.32 -15.00 1.54
CA ASP A 147 -5.64 -15.38 1.07
C ASP A 147 -6.64 -15.14 2.20
N VAL A 148 -7.47 -14.13 2.01
CA VAL A 148 -8.44 -13.67 3.01
C VAL A 148 -9.44 -14.78 3.35
N ASP A 149 -9.80 -15.62 2.38
CA ASP A 149 -10.71 -16.75 2.60
C ASP A 149 -10.03 -17.84 3.42
N ALA A 150 -8.75 -18.12 3.14
CA ALA A 150 -7.95 -19.04 3.95
C ALA A 150 -7.73 -18.54 5.38
N LEU A 151 -7.55 -17.22 5.57
CA LEU A 151 -7.44 -16.59 6.88
C LEU A 151 -8.74 -16.70 7.69
N ILE A 152 -9.89 -16.43 7.05
CA ILE A 152 -11.20 -16.58 7.69
C ILE A 152 -11.42 -18.04 8.11
N ALA A 153 -11.05 -19.01 7.28
CA ALA A 153 -11.12 -20.42 7.62
C ALA A 153 -10.27 -20.79 8.85
N GLN A 154 -9.08 -20.20 9.00
CA GLN A 154 -8.21 -20.39 10.17
C GLN A 154 -8.79 -19.79 11.46
N ILE A 155 -9.49 -18.65 11.37
CA ILE A 155 -10.14 -18.04 12.54
C ILE A 155 -11.30 -18.92 13.06
N HIS A 156 -12.04 -19.55 12.14
CA HIS A 156 -13.11 -20.48 12.50
C HIS A 156 -12.59 -21.86 12.95
N ALA A 157 -11.36 -22.22 12.59
CA ALA A 157 -10.68 -23.42 13.04
C ALA A 157 -9.91 -23.18 14.37
N LYS A 158 -10.59 -22.82 15.46
CA LYS A 158 -9.92 -22.79 16.78
C LYS A 158 -9.64 -24.23 17.28
N PRO A 159 -8.53 -24.46 18.01
CA PRO A 159 -8.09 -25.80 18.41
C PRO A 159 -8.96 -26.35 19.55
N GLN A 160 -9.22 -27.66 19.50
CA GLN A 160 -9.88 -28.43 20.55
C GLN A 160 -9.18 -28.19 21.92
N PRO A 161 -9.93 -27.93 23.01
CA PRO A 161 -9.32 -27.87 24.33
C PRO A 161 -8.73 -29.23 24.69
N ALA A 162 -7.50 -29.22 25.20
CA ALA A 162 -6.84 -30.42 25.70
C ALA A 162 -7.72 -31.07 26.77
N ASP A 163 -8.17 -32.29 26.46
CA ASP A 163 -8.98 -33.13 27.32
C ASP A 163 -8.07 -33.63 28.46
N ASN A 164 -7.97 -32.84 29.54
CA ASN A 164 -7.23 -33.22 30.72
C ASN A 164 -8.03 -34.31 31.46
N LYS A 165 -7.77 -35.57 31.07
CA LYS A 165 -8.27 -36.76 31.75
C LYS A 165 -7.94 -36.68 33.23
N LYS A 166 -9.00 -36.54 34.03
CA LYS A 166 -9.03 -36.79 35.46
C LYS A 166 -8.37 -38.15 35.74
N HIS A 167 -7.25 -38.14 36.46
CA HIS A 167 -6.82 -39.29 37.24
C HIS A 167 -7.20 -39.00 38.69
N ASN A 168 -8.20 -39.72 39.17
CA ASN A 168 -8.38 -40.03 40.58
C ASN A 168 -8.72 -41.51 40.67
#